data_AF-A0A0M7KTU7-F1
#
_entry.id   AF-A0A0M7KTU7-F1
#
_cell.length_a   1.000
_cell.length_b   1.000
_cell.length_c   1.000
_cell.angle_alpha   90.00
_cell.angle_beta   90.00
_cell.angle_gamma   90.00
#
_symmetry.space_group_name_H-M   'P 1'
#
loop_
_entity.id
_entity.type
_entity.pdbx_description
1 polymer ?
#
loop_
_entity_poly.entity_id
_entity_poly.type
_entity_poly.pdbx_seq_one_letter_code
_entity_poly.pdbx_strand_id
1 'polypeptide(L)'
;MRTTPAYGIYRFQVGARRFVMYVAENFGDAMPFLAEGDQVEVAAYAGQVSGAGPDQLVYGLRNLEDGRVYVCHHYFRSAFTDIAPVGVGLKQRVPLLTLLAALLLVCWLVVVAVLATSGSPSSRETAPELAAVVFAFLLLAWLCVALPLLFLDTRWRMGRPTRRQRILERIYRALGLGTPFAPAAVIEEV
;
A
#
# COMPACT_ATOMS: atom_id res chain seq x y z
N MET A 1 -21.03 10.21 4.94
CA MET A 1 -21.28 8.77 4.77
C MET A 1 -19.93 8.07 4.60
N ARG A 2 -19.52 7.20 5.53
CA ARG A 2 -18.36 6.32 5.32
C ARG A 2 -18.83 5.17 4.44
N THR A 3 -18.42 5.14 3.18
CA THR A 3 -18.55 3.95 2.34
C THR A 3 -17.70 2.85 2.96
N THR A 4 -18.34 1.84 3.55
CA THR A 4 -17.65 0.62 3.94
C THR A 4 -17.04 0.04 2.67
N PRO A 5 -15.72 -0.22 2.61
CA PRO A 5 -15.14 -0.87 1.44
C PRO A 5 -15.84 -2.21 1.26
N ALA A 6 -16.38 -2.41 0.07
CA ALA A 6 -17.03 -3.65 -0.32
C ALA A 6 -15.95 -4.61 -0.83
N TYR A 7 -16.01 -5.86 -0.38
CA TYR A 7 -15.00 -6.88 -0.63
C TYR A 7 -15.68 -8.12 -1.18
N GLY A 8 -15.18 -8.63 -2.30
CA GLY A 8 -15.49 -9.97 -2.79
C GLY A 8 -14.86 -11.02 -1.86
N ILE A 9 -15.63 -12.06 -1.55
CA ILE A 9 -15.18 -13.19 -0.74
C ILE A 9 -15.05 -14.41 -1.65
N TYR A 10 -13.83 -14.85 -1.90
CA TYR A 10 -13.54 -16.04 -2.69
C TYR A 10 -13.23 -17.21 -1.75
N ARG A 11 -14.05 -18.27 -1.84
CA ARG A 11 -13.85 -19.51 -1.08
C ARG A 11 -13.50 -20.62 -2.04
N PHE A 12 -12.45 -21.34 -1.73
CA PHE A 12 -11.96 -22.43 -2.58
C PHE A 12 -11.31 -23.52 -1.73
N GLN A 13 -11.09 -24.67 -2.34
CA GLN A 13 -10.51 -25.83 -1.69
C GLN A 13 -9.25 -26.25 -2.44
N VAL A 14 -8.16 -26.47 -1.69
CA VAL A 14 -6.91 -27.04 -2.23
C VAL A 14 -6.64 -28.33 -1.47
N GLY A 15 -6.76 -29.46 -2.17
CA GLY A 15 -6.73 -30.78 -1.55
C GLY A 15 -7.87 -30.95 -0.53
N ALA A 16 -7.55 -31.23 0.73
CA ALA A 16 -8.52 -31.38 1.82
C ALA A 16 -8.76 -30.10 2.63
N ARG A 17 -8.09 -28.98 2.30
CA ARG A 17 -8.15 -27.74 3.08
C ARG A 17 -8.99 -26.68 2.39
N ARG A 18 -9.81 -26.00 3.17
CA ARG A 18 -10.65 -24.88 2.72
C ARG A 18 -9.96 -23.56 3.00
N PHE A 19 -10.03 -22.66 2.04
CA PHE A 19 -9.38 -21.36 2.05
C PHE A 19 -10.38 -20.26 1.74
N VAL A 20 -10.08 -19.07 2.26
CA VAL A 20 -10.83 -17.85 1.94
C VAL A 20 -9.87 -16.70 1.63
N MET A 21 -10.14 -16.01 0.53
CA MET A 21 -9.42 -14.84 0.07
C MET A 21 -10.39 -13.68 -0.09
N TYR A 22 -10.01 -12.52 0.42
CA TYR A 22 -10.78 -11.29 0.33
C TYR A 22 -10.16 -10.38 -0.72
N VAL A 23 -10.98 -9.83 -1.60
CA VAL A 23 -10.54 -9.00 -2.73
C VAL A 23 -11.35 -7.71 -2.72
N ALA A 24 -10.70 -6.56 -2.80
CA ALA A 24 -11.36 -5.27 -2.89
C ALA A 24 -12.16 -5.16 -4.20
N GLU A 25 -13.45 -4.77 -4.11
CA GLU A 25 -14.35 -4.73 -5.27
C GLU A 25 -13.97 -3.69 -6.35
N ASN A 26 -13.04 -2.77 -6.07
CA ASN A 26 -12.58 -1.77 -7.03
C ASN A 26 -11.50 -2.28 -8.01
N PHE A 27 -11.13 -3.56 -7.94
CA PHE A 27 -10.38 -4.19 -9.02
C PHE A 27 -11.33 -4.42 -10.20
N GLY A 28 -11.11 -3.65 -11.28
CA GLY A 28 -12.02 -3.55 -12.42
C GLY A 28 -12.50 -4.91 -12.90
N ASP A 29 -13.83 -5.03 -13.08
CA ASP A 29 -14.61 -6.24 -13.32
C ASP A 29 -14.08 -7.44 -12.53
N ALA A 30 -14.83 -7.84 -11.48
CA ALA A 30 -14.64 -9.07 -10.72
C ALA A 30 -14.72 -10.33 -11.60
N MET A 31 -13.78 -10.50 -12.54
CA MET A 31 -13.53 -11.74 -13.20
C MET A 31 -13.02 -12.70 -12.14
N PRO A 32 -13.58 -13.92 -12.06
CA PRO A 32 -13.02 -14.92 -11.19
C PRO A 32 -11.58 -15.18 -11.66
N PHE A 33 -10.61 -14.83 -10.82
CA PHE A 33 -9.18 -15.09 -11.08
C PHE A 33 -8.80 -16.57 -10.89
N LEU A 34 -9.80 -17.40 -10.56
CA LEU A 34 -9.69 -18.84 -10.38
C LEU A 34 -10.87 -19.53 -11.04
N ALA A 35 -10.58 -20.52 -11.87
CA ALA A 35 -11.53 -21.50 -12.35
C ALA A 35 -11.44 -22.82 -11.56
N GLU A 36 -12.49 -23.63 -11.64
CA GLU A 36 -12.45 -24.98 -11.08
C GLU A 36 -11.41 -25.82 -11.83
N GLY A 37 -10.47 -26.40 -11.10
CA GLY A 37 -9.38 -27.21 -11.66
C GLY A 37 -8.04 -26.49 -11.77
N ASP A 38 -7.99 -25.16 -11.56
CA ASP A 38 -6.75 -24.39 -11.60
C ASP A 38 -5.73 -24.89 -10.57
N GLN A 39 -4.47 -24.97 -10.98
CA GLN A 39 -3.37 -25.21 -10.06
C GLN A 39 -2.90 -23.91 -9.43
N VAL A 40 -2.79 -23.90 -8.10
CA VAL A 40 -2.47 -22.69 -7.33
C VAL A 40 -1.41 -22.94 -6.27
N GLU A 41 -0.55 -21.94 -6.06
CA GLU A 41 0.29 -21.82 -4.86
C GLU A 41 -0.33 -20.81 -3.91
N VAL A 42 -0.43 -21.15 -2.62
CA VAL A 42 -1.15 -20.34 -1.64
C VAL A 42 -0.25 -20.00 -0.46
N ALA A 43 -0.17 -18.72 -0.11
CA ALA A 43 0.37 -18.24 1.14
C ALA A 43 -0.78 -17.97 2.12
N ALA A 44 -1.03 -18.89 3.04
CA ALA A 44 -2.11 -18.80 4.01
C ALA A 44 -1.60 -18.57 5.44
N TYR A 45 -2.45 -17.98 6.28
CA TYR A 45 -2.21 -17.89 7.72
C TYR A 45 -2.33 -19.29 8.34
N ALA A 46 -1.26 -19.75 8.98
CA ALA A 46 -1.20 -21.09 9.57
C ALA A 46 -2.01 -21.23 10.88
N GLY A 47 -2.36 -20.12 11.52
CA GLY A 47 -3.15 -20.12 12.75
C GLY A 47 -4.66 -20.07 12.48
N GLN A 48 -5.45 -20.14 13.55
CA GLN A 48 -6.86 -19.80 13.51
C GLN A 48 -7.06 -18.35 13.97
N VAL A 49 -7.99 -17.66 13.34
CA VAL A 49 -8.43 -16.33 13.78
C VAL A 49 -9.82 -16.48 14.40
N SER A 50 -9.94 -16.09 15.66
CA SER A 50 -11.22 -16.15 16.37
C SER A 50 -12.29 -15.38 15.62
N GLY A 51 -13.39 -16.05 15.27
CA GLY A 51 -14.51 -15.45 14.52
C GLY A 51 -14.38 -15.45 13.00
N ALA A 52 -13.26 -15.91 12.42
CA ALA A 52 -13.07 -15.97 10.96
C ALA A 52 -13.65 -17.24 10.29
N GLY A 53 -14.26 -18.14 11.06
CA GLY A 53 -14.81 -19.41 10.57
C GLY A 53 -13.74 -20.50 10.38
N PRO A 54 -14.11 -21.63 9.76
CA PRO A 54 -13.22 -22.78 9.60
C PRO A 54 -12.23 -22.65 8.43
N ASP A 55 -12.43 -21.68 7.54
CA ASP A 55 -11.64 -21.51 6.32
C ASP A 55 -10.29 -20.81 6.65
N GLN A 56 -9.19 -21.28 6.06
CA GLN A 56 -7.87 -20.66 6.25
C GLN A 56 -7.77 -19.34 5.49
N LEU A 57 -7.38 -18.27 6.18
CA LEU A 57 -7.20 -16.94 5.59
C LEU A 57 -5.99 -16.93 4.66
N VAL A 58 -6.21 -16.49 3.41
CA VAL A 58 -5.16 -16.40 2.38
C VAL A 58 -4.59 -14.99 2.34
N TYR A 59 -3.27 -14.87 2.52
CA TYR A 59 -2.54 -13.63 2.31
C TYR A 59 -2.22 -13.36 0.85
N GLY A 60 -1.98 -14.41 0.08
CA GLY A 60 -1.72 -14.30 -1.34
C GLY A 60 -1.80 -15.65 -2.03
N LEU A 61 -2.01 -15.58 -3.33
CA LEU A 61 -2.22 -16.72 -4.20
C LEU A 61 -1.48 -16.47 -5.50
N ARG A 62 -0.85 -17.49 -6.04
CA ARG A 62 -0.35 -17.51 -7.40
C ARG A 62 -1.13 -18.54 -8.21
N ASN A 63 -1.77 -18.10 -9.28
CA ASN A 63 -2.36 -19.01 -10.24
C ASN A 63 -1.23 -19.50 -11.18
N LEU A 64 -1.09 -20.82 -11.30
CA LEU A 64 -0.03 -21.43 -12.10
C LEU A 64 -0.41 -21.53 -13.59
N GLU A 65 -1.69 -21.41 -13.93
CA GLU A 65 -2.18 -21.46 -15.31
C GLU A 65 -1.78 -20.19 -16.08
N ASP A 66 -1.95 -19.02 -15.46
CA ASP A 66 -1.64 -17.71 -16.06
C ASP A 66 -0.41 -17.03 -15.45
N GLY A 67 0.17 -17.60 -14.40
CA GLY A 67 1.33 -17.08 -13.68
C GLY A 67 1.05 -15.84 -12.83
N ARG A 68 -0.22 -15.40 -12.70
CA ARG A 68 -0.59 -14.18 -11.98
C ARG A 68 -0.52 -14.39 -10.47
N VAL A 69 -0.18 -13.31 -9.78
CA VAL A 69 0.04 -13.31 -8.33
C VAL A 69 -0.84 -12.26 -7.69
N TYR A 70 -1.72 -12.72 -6.80
CA TYR A 70 -2.68 -11.92 -6.07
C TYR A 70 -2.27 -11.85 -4.60
N VAL A 71 -2.24 -10.66 -4.00
CA VAL A 71 -1.88 -10.51 -2.58
C VAL A 71 -2.92 -9.63 -1.87
N CYS A 72 -3.56 -10.20 -0.85
CA CYS A 72 -4.58 -9.52 -0.05
C CYS A 72 -3.92 -8.62 1.00
N HIS A 73 -4.08 -7.32 0.84
CA HIS A 73 -3.49 -6.32 1.72
C HIS A 73 -4.54 -5.47 2.44
N HIS A 74 -5.61 -5.12 1.73
CA HIS A 74 -6.60 -4.16 2.22
C HIS A 74 -7.48 -4.74 3.32
N TYR A 75 -8.02 -5.94 3.11
CA TYR A 75 -8.94 -6.55 4.07
C TYR A 75 -8.27 -6.84 5.42
N PHE A 76 -7.08 -7.43 5.42
CA PHE A 76 -6.32 -7.69 6.65
C PHE A 76 -6.02 -6.42 7.44
N ARG A 77 -5.75 -5.29 6.76
CA ARG A 77 -5.51 -4.02 7.44
C ARG A 77 -6.75 -3.50 8.16
N SER A 78 -7.96 -3.74 7.62
CA SER A 78 -9.21 -3.33 8.25
C SER A 78 -9.72 -4.30 9.32
N ALA A 79 -9.61 -5.62 9.08
CA ALA A 79 -10.24 -6.64 9.92
C ALA A 79 -9.27 -7.33 10.89
N PHE A 80 -7.98 -7.41 10.55
CA PHE A 80 -7.00 -8.26 11.24
C PHE A 80 -5.63 -7.57 11.41
N THR A 81 -5.62 -6.42 12.08
CA THR A 81 -4.46 -5.51 12.21
C THR A 81 -3.19 -6.19 12.75
N ASP A 82 -3.31 -7.20 13.61
CA ASP A 82 -2.15 -7.90 14.21
C ASP A 82 -1.41 -8.83 13.26
N ILE A 83 -2.12 -9.34 12.26
CA ILE A 83 -1.60 -10.30 11.29
C ILE A 83 -1.53 -9.71 9.88
N ALA A 84 -1.81 -8.41 9.72
CA ALA A 84 -1.82 -7.73 8.45
C ALA A 84 -0.40 -7.52 7.89
N PRO A 85 -0.13 -7.92 6.64
CA PRO A 85 1.08 -7.50 5.95
C PRO A 85 1.06 -5.98 5.70
N VAL A 86 2.22 -5.42 5.36
CA VAL A 86 2.31 -4.00 5.01
C VAL A 86 1.74 -3.78 3.61
N GLY A 87 0.55 -3.20 3.52
CA GLY A 87 -0.20 -3.05 2.26
C GLY A 87 0.19 -1.89 1.34
N VAL A 88 1.44 -1.44 1.37
CA VAL A 88 1.90 -0.42 0.40
C VAL A 88 3.35 -0.72 0.08
N GLY A 89 3.61 -1.33 -1.08
CA GLY A 89 4.96 -1.53 -1.60
C GLY A 89 5.66 -0.21 -1.91
N LEU A 90 6.98 -0.20 -1.96
CA LEU A 90 7.78 1.01 -2.25
C LEU A 90 7.45 1.66 -3.58
N LYS A 91 7.09 0.85 -4.58
CA LYS A 91 6.64 1.33 -5.89
C LYS A 91 5.42 2.23 -5.82
N GLN A 92 4.61 2.16 -4.75
CA GLN A 92 3.46 3.04 -4.54
C GLN A 92 3.77 4.23 -3.63
N ARG A 93 4.64 4.04 -2.62
CA ARG A 93 4.99 5.10 -1.65
C ARG A 93 5.78 6.23 -2.28
N VAL A 94 6.75 5.91 -3.13
CA VAL A 94 7.62 6.92 -3.76
C VAL A 94 6.79 7.83 -4.68
N PRO A 95 5.98 7.32 -5.63
CA PRO A 95 5.11 8.19 -6.43
C PRO A 95 4.14 9.01 -5.60
N LEU A 96 3.60 8.47 -4.51
CA LEU A 96 2.71 9.22 -3.61
C LEU A 96 3.44 10.39 -2.93
N LEU A 97 4.65 10.15 -2.40
CA LEU A 97 5.46 11.20 -1.78
C LEU A 97 5.91 12.26 -2.80
N THR A 98 6.21 11.84 -4.02
CA THR A 98 6.53 12.73 -5.15
C THR A 98 5.33 13.57 -5.56
N LEU A 99 4.15 12.96 -5.68
CA LEU A 99 2.90 13.67 -6.01
C LEU A 99 2.56 14.68 -4.92
N LEU A 100 2.70 14.30 -3.65
CA LEU A 100 2.49 15.21 -2.53
C LEU A 100 3.48 16.38 -2.55
N ALA A 101 4.77 16.11 -2.81
CA ALA A 101 5.78 17.15 -2.95
C ALA A 101 5.44 18.13 -4.10
N ALA A 102 5.04 17.58 -5.25
CA ALA A 102 4.65 18.37 -6.41
C ALA A 102 3.41 19.25 -6.12
N LEU A 103 2.41 18.69 -5.44
CA LEU A 103 1.22 19.44 -5.04
C LEU A 103 1.56 20.59 -4.10
N LEU A 104 2.38 20.35 -3.07
CA LEU A 104 2.81 21.38 -2.14
C LEU A 104 3.64 22.47 -2.82
N LEU A 105 4.50 22.08 -3.77
CA LEU A 105 5.26 23.03 -4.59
C LEU A 105 4.34 23.90 -5.46
N VAL A 106 3.32 23.31 -6.08
CA VAL A 106 2.31 24.06 -6.85
C VAL A 106 1.56 25.03 -5.94
N CYS A 107 1.12 24.59 -4.76
CA CYS A 107 0.49 25.48 -3.77
C CYS A 107 1.40 26.66 -3.41
N TRP A 108 2.69 26.40 -3.19
CA TRP A 108 3.67 27.44 -2.92
C TRP A 108 3.82 28.43 -4.10
N LEU A 109 3.93 27.93 -5.33
CA LEU A 109 4.01 28.76 -6.54
C LEU A 109 2.78 29.65 -6.72
N VAL A 110 1.59 29.15 -6.38
CA VAL A 110 0.36 29.95 -6.38
C VAL A 110 0.45 31.08 -5.37
N VAL A 111 0.95 30.83 -4.15
CA VAL A 111 1.17 31.88 -3.15
C VAL A 111 2.16 32.93 -3.67
N VAL A 112 3.27 32.51 -4.27
CA VAL A 112 4.26 33.43 -4.88
C VAL A 112 3.62 34.28 -5.98
N ALA A 113 2.83 33.68 -6.86
CA ALA A 113 2.16 34.40 -7.95
C ALA A 113 1.15 35.44 -7.43
N VAL A 114 0.39 35.09 -6.39
CA VAL A 114 -0.52 36.03 -5.72
C VAL A 114 0.27 37.19 -5.12
N LEU A 115 1.30 36.91 -4.31
CA LEU A 115 2.13 37.95 -3.68
C LEU A 115 2.78 38.89 -4.70
N ALA A 116 3.20 38.36 -5.85
CA ALA A 116 3.79 39.16 -6.92
C ALA A 116 2.78 40.10 -7.62
N THR A 117 1.50 39.72 -7.67
CA THR A 117 0.47 40.42 -8.46
C THR A 117 -0.45 41.31 -7.62
N SER A 118 -0.66 41.02 -6.33
CA SER A 118 -1.71 41.63 -5.51
C SER A 118 -1.25 42.71 -4.52
N GLY A 119 0.05 43.01 -4.44
CA GLY A 119 0.62 43.89 -3.41
C GLY A 119 0.80 45.37 -3.81
N SER A 120 0.55 46.28 -2.85
CA SER A 120 1.08 47.64 -2.82
C SER A 120 2.64 47.64 -2.80
N PRO A 121 3.32 48.76 -3.11
CA PRO A 121 4.79 48.82 -3.10
C PRO A 121 5.42 48.34 -1.78
N SER A 122 4.81 48.69 -0.65
CA SER A 122 5.26 48.29 0.70
C SER A 122 5.05 46.80 1.03
N SER A 123 4.09 46.13 0.38
CA SER A 123 3.88 44.69 0.55
C SER A 123 4.75 43.84 -0.38
N ARG A 124 5.33 44.44 -1.43
CA ARG A 124 6.32 43.76 -2.28
C ARG A 124 7.70 43.61 -1.61
N GLU A 125 8.03 44.48 -0.66
CA GLU A 125 9.29 44.40 0.11
C GLU A 125 9.31 43.19 1.06
N THR A 126 8.17 42.84 1.66
CA THR A 126 8.03 41.69 2.60
C THR A 126 7.55 40.39 1.93
N ALA A 127 7.09 40.46 0.68
CA ALA A 127 6.69 39.31 -0.13
C ALA A 127 7.73 38.15 -0.19
N PRO A 128 9.04 38.38 -0.38
CA PRO A 128 10.02 37.29 -0.43
C PRO A 128 10.18 36.57 0.92
N GLU A 129 10.15 37.30 2.04
CA GLU A 129 10.21 36.70 3.38
C GLU A 129 8.98 35.84 3.65
N LEU A 130 7.79 36.35 3.34
CA LEU A 130 6.55 35.60 3.51
C LEU A 130 6.53 34.33 2.65
N ALA A 131 6.97 34.41 1.39
CA ALA A 131 7.08 33.26 0.51
C ALA A 131 8.06 32.20 1.06
N ALA A 132 9.20 32.63 1.63
CA ALA A 132 10.17 31.72 2.25
C ALA A 132 9.61 31.05 3.51
N VAL A 133 8.90 31.78 4.35
CA VAL A 133 8.24 31.22 5.55
C VAL A 133 7.19 30.18 5.16
N VAL A 134 6.34 30.49 4.18
CA VAL A 134 5.33 29.53 3.66
C VAL A 134 6.02 28.29 3.08
N PHE A 135 7.10 28.45 2.31
CA PHE A 135 7.88 27.33 1.80
C PHE A 135 8.40 26.43 2.93
N ALA A 136 8.98 27.03 3.97
CA ALA A 136 9.53 26.29 5.10
C ALA A 136 8.46 25.46 5.82
N PHE A 137 7.25 26.00 6.01
CA PHE A 137 6.13 25.25 6.59
C PHE A 137 5.66 24.10 5.71
N LEU A 138 5.54 24.33 4.39
CA LEU A 138 5.14 23.28 3.44
C LEU A 138 6.19 22.16 3.37
N LEU A 139 7.47 22.52 3.36
CA LEU A 139 8.58 21.57 3.42
C LEU A 139 8.56 20.77 4.72
N LEU A 140 8.36 21.43 5.86
CA LEU A 140 8.26 20.76 7.17
C LEU A 140 7.08 19.79 7.20
N ALA A 141 5.91 20.19 6.69
CA ALA A 141 4.74 19.32 6.59
C ALA A 141 5.03 18.08 5.75
N TRP A 142 5.71 18.25 4.61
CA TRP A 142 6.14 17.12 3.78
C TRP A 142 7.14 16.21 4.51
N LEU A 143 8.15 16.77 5.18
CA LEU A 143 9.16 16.01 5.93
C LEU A 143 8.54 15.20 7.08
N CYS A 144 7.54 15.74 7.78
CA CYS A 144 6.82 15.03 8.83
C CYS A 144 6.15 13.75 8.34
N VAL A 145 5.78 13.67 7.05
CA VAL A 145 5.23 12.47 6.42
C VAL A 145 6.32 11.60 5.79
N ALA A 146 7.26 12.22 5.08
CA ALA A 146 8.31 11.51 4.34
C ALA A 146 9.31 10.82 5.26
N LEU A 147 9.81 11.49 6.29
CA LEU A 147 10.88 10.97 7.14
C LEU A 147 10.51 9.66 7.85
N PRO A 148 9.34 9.52 8.51
CA PRO A 148 8.96 8.25 9.12
C PRO A 148 8.87 7.10 8.11
N LEU A 149 8.35 7.37 6.91
CA LEU A 149 8.20 6.37 5.85
C LEU A 149 9.56 5.93 5.30
N LEU A 150 10.46 6.88 5.03
CA LEU A 150 11.81 6.63 4.54
C LEU A 150 12.67 5.95 5.62
N PHE A 151 12.49 6.32 6.89
CA PHE A 151 13.17 5.67 8.00
C PHE A 151 12.76 4.20 8.14
N LEU A 152 11.45 3.91 8.12
CA LEU A 152 10.95 2.54 8.17
C LEU A 152 11.42 1.70 6.98
N ASP A 153 11.57 2.31 5.81
CA ASP A 153 12.12 1.65 4.64
C ASP A 153 13.61 1.34 4.78
N THR A 154 14.40 2.37 5.12
CA THR A 154 15.85 2.25 5.28
C THR A 154 16.17 1.20 6.34
N ARG A 155 15.46 1.25 7.47
CA ARG A 155 15.57 0.25 8.54
C ARG A 155 15.28 -1.17 8.02
N TRP A 156 14.27 -1.33 7.18
CA TRP A 156 13.90 -2.63 6.62
C TRP A 156 14.99 -3.15 5.68
N ARG A 157 15.51 -2.31 4.78
CA ARG A 157 16.64 -2.63 3.89
C ARG A 157 17.93 -2.99 4.64
N MET A 158 18.14 -2.38 5.81
CA MET A 158 19.25 -2.72 6.72
C MET A 158 19.01 -4.02 7.52
N GLY A 159 18.00 -4.82 7.16
CA GLY A 159 17.73 -6.11 7.80
C GLY A 159 17.04 -6.02 9.16
N ARG A 160 16.39 -4.90 9.49
CA ARG A 160 15.65 -4.72 10.75
C ARG A 160 14.13 -4.59 10.55
N PRO A 161 13.46 -5.57 9.91
CA PRO A 161 12.03 -5.49 9.61
C PRO A 161 11.17 -5.49 10.88
N THR A 162 10.11 -4.68 10.83
CA THR A 162 8.98 -4.74 11.78
C THR A 162 8.22 -6.07 11.64
N ARG A 163 7.36 -6.38 12.62
CA ARG A 163 6.54 -7.60 12.60
C ARG A 163 5.74 -7.74 11.29
N ARG A 164 5.06 -6.67 10.86
CA ARG A 164 4.25 -6.66 9.63
C ARG A 164 5.10 -6.81 8.36
N GLN A 165 6.30 -6.22 8.33
CA GLN A 165 7.25 -6.38 7.22
C GLN A 165 7.73 -7.82 7.09
N ARG A 166 7.99 -8.51 8.22
CA ARG A 166 8.35 -9.94 8.21
C ARG A 166 7.24 -10.84 7.68
N ILE A 167 5.98 -10.49 7.94
CA ILE A 167 4.84 -11.23 7.37
C ILE A 167 4.88 -11.13 5.84
N LEU A 168 5.09 -9.92 5.32
CA LEU A 168 5.21 -9.68 3.88
C LEU A 168 6.39 -10.44 3.25
N GLU A 169 7.57 -10.43 3.88
CA GLU A 169 8.72 -11.21 3.42
C GLU A 169 8.43 -12.72 3.37
N ARG A 170 7.70 -13.25 4.36
CA ARG A 170 7.30 -14.66 4.39
C ARG A 170 6.33 -15.00 3.27
N ILE A 171 5.38 -14.12 2.97
CA ILE A 171 4.46 -14.30 1.84
C ILE A 171 5.24 -14.36 0.52
N TYR A 172 6.15 -13.39 0.30
CA TYR A 172 6.97 -13.34 -0.90
C TYR A 172 7.87 -14.57 -1.04
N ARG A 173 8.47 -15.03 0.06
CA ARG A 173 9.28 -16.25 0.06
C ARG A 173 8.43 -17.49 -0.20
N ALA A 174 7.24 -17.58 0.38
CA ALA A 174 6.35 -18.73 0.22
C ALA A 174 5.86 -18.88 -1.23
N LEU A 175 5.64 -17.77 -1.93
CA LEU A 175 5.19 -17.73 -3.32
C LEU A 175 6.35 -17.61 -4.33
N GLY A 176 7.61 -17.67 -3.89
CA GLY A 176 8.77 -17.58 -4.78
C GLY A 176 8.95 -16.22 -5.49
N LEU A 177 8.42 -15.13 -4.94
CA LEU A 177 8.34 -13.80 -5.58
C LEU A 177 9.60 -12.95 -5.45
N GLY A 178 10.70 -13.50 -4.92
CA GLY A 178 11.91 -12.74 -4.62
C GLY A 178 11.74 -11.86 -3.38
N THR A 179 11.97 -10.55 -3.50
CA THR A 179 11.90 -9.63 -2.35
C THR A 179 10.81 -8.58 -2.52
N PRO A 180 10.22 -8.05 -1.43
CA PRO A 180 9.28 -6.92 -1.51
C PRO A 180 9.84 -5.65 -2.18
N PHE A 181 11.17 -5.52 -2.23
CA PHE A 181 11.87 -4.41 -2.88
C PHE A 181 12.06 -4.61 -4.38
N ALA A 182 12.19 -5.87 -4.81
CA ALA A 182 12.41 -6.29 -6.18
C ALA A 182 11.59 -7.57 -6.41
N PRO A 183 10.25 -7.43 -6.62
CA PRO A 183 9.41 -8.58 -6.89
C PRO A 183 9.78 -9.19 -8.25
N ALA A 184 9.85 -10.51 -8.30
CA ALA A 184 10.14 -11.26 -9.52
C ALA A 184 8.96 -11.33 -10.50
N ALA A 185 7.75 -11.00 -10.02
CA ALA A 185 6.51 -11.00 -10.79
C ALA A 185 5.71 -9.71 -10.56
N VAL A 186 4.78 -9.41 -11.46
CA VAL A 186 3.77 -8.37 -11.22
C VAL A 186 2.80 -8.90 -10.17
N ILE A 187 2.52 -8.06 -9.16
CA ILE A 187 1.64 -8.42 -8.04
C ILE A 187 0.37 -7.59 -8.17
N GLU A 188 -0.75 -8.29 -8.24
CA GLU A 188 -2.09 -7.73 -8.16
C GLU A 188 -2.46 -7.58 -6.68
N GLU A 189 -2.44 -6.34 -6.19
CA GLU A 189 -2.83 -6.03 -4.81
C GLU A 189 -4.36 -6.04 -4.69
N VAL A 190 -4.89 -6.98 -3.93
CA VAL A 190 -6.34 -7.20 -3.76
C VAL A 190 -6.82 -6.96 -2.33
#